data_AF-A0A1V6HL66-F1
#
_entry.id   AF-A0A1V6HL66-F1
#
_cell.length_a   1.000
_cell.length_b   1.000
_cell.length_c   1.000
_cell.angle_alpha   90.00
_cell.angle_beta   90.00
_cell.angle_gamma   90.00
#
_symmetry.space_group_name_H-M   'P 1'
#
loop_
_entity.id
_entity.type
_entity.pdbx_description
1 polymer ?
#
loop_
_entity_poly.entity_id
_entity_poly.type
_entity_poly.pdbx_seq_one_letter_code
_entity_poly.pdbx_strand_id
1 'polypeptide(L)'
;MRALWNHNADFVLGRTKSGTLRLEEREEGGVSGLWGEIKPPAAGVLRDLALEPMRRGDVTGASFAFTVAEDSWEEGEGGVWQRTLVRVGELLEVSPVTFPFYPETAVGMRSLAAWQAAHPTENQGTDAPDPGRKLRQLRAELEVASE
;
A
#
# COMPACT_ATOMS: atom_id res chain seq x y z
N MET A 1 16.33 -0.34 0.72
CA MET A 1 15.14 0.49 0.93
C MET A 1 14.38 0.14 2.19
N ARG A 2 13.94 1.15 2.95
CA ARG A 2 13.03 1.02 4.09
C ARG A 2 11.85 1.97 3.90
N ALA A 3 10.69 1.58 4.43
CA ALA A 3 9.60 2.48 4.70
C ALA A 3 9.63 2.83 6.17
N LEU A 4 9.69 4.11 6.52
CA LEU A 4 9.77 4.57 7.91
C LEU A 4 8.54 5.40 8.27
N TRP A 5 8.30 5.60 9.55
CA TRP A 5 7.35 6.61 10.02
C TRP A 5 8.08 7.93 10.25
N ASN A 6 7.66 8.99 9.57
CA ASN A 6 8.17 10.34 9.75
C ASN A 6 9.71 10.45 9.66
N HIS A 7 10.33 9.70 8.73
CA HIS A 7 11.79 9.56 8.55
C HIS A 7 12.56 9.00 9.76
N ASN A 8 11.88 8.51 10.79
CA ASN A 8 12.54 7.99 11.99
C ASN A 8 12.91 6.50 11.80
N ALA A 9 14.22 6.22 11.84
CA ALA A 9 14.77 4.88 11.67
C ALA A 9 14.39 3.89 12.77
N ASP A 10 13.93 4.37 13.93
CA ASP A 10 13.41 3.53 15.02
C ASP A 10 12.02 2.93 14.67
N PHE A 11 11.30 3.55 13.73
CA PHE A 11 9.93 3.20 13.38
C PHE A 11 9.84 2.66 11.95
N VAL A 12 10.30 1.42 11.76
CA VAL A 12 10.32 0.76 10.45
C VAL A 12 8.96 0.13 10.10
N LEU A 13 8.28 0.68 9.10
CA LEU A 13 6.99 0.19 8.61
C LEU A 13 7.11 -0.94 7.58
N GLY A 14 8.20 -0.98 6.82
CA GLY A 14 8.40 -1.99 5.79
C GLY A 14 9.80 -1.99 5.19
N ARG A 15 10.14 -3.05 4.45
CA ARG A 15 11.43 -3.18 3.78
C ARG A 15 11.30 -3.98 2.50
N THR A 16 11.99 -3.55 1.44
CA THR A 16 11.96 -4.26 0.15
C THR A 16 12.54 -5.66 0.27
N LYS A 17 13.66 -5.81 1.01
CA LYS A 17 14.30 -7.10 1.25
C LYS A 17 13.41 -8.12 1.97
N SER A 18 12.48 -7.69 2.83
CA SER A 18 11.53 -8.59 3.50
C SER A 18 10.19 -8.72 2.78
N GLY A 19 10.01 -8.08 1.62
CA GLY A 19 8.77 -8.12 0.85
C GLY A 19 7.59 -7.37 1.47
N THR A 20 7.84 -6.56 2.50
CA THR A 20 6.82 -5.72 3.18
C THR A 20 6.79 -4.28 2.66
N LEU A 21 7.68 -3.94 1.73
CA LEU A 21 7.63 -2.72 0.94
C LEU A 21 7.81 -3.10 -0.53
N ARG A 22 6.94 -2.58 -1.39
CA ARG A 22 7.09 -2.60 -2.84
C ARG A 22 7.20 -1.15 -3.31
N LEU A 23 8.12 -0.91 -4.21
CA LEU A 23 8.31 0.38 -4.88
C LEU A 23 8.39 0.12 -6.37
N GLU A 24 7.82 1.02 -7.14
CA GLU A 24 7.90 1.02 -8.59
C GLU A 24 7.68 2.43 -9.11
N GLU A 25 8.33 2.73 -10.22
CA GLU A 25 8.00 3.91 -11.01
C GLU A 25 6.70 3.61 -11.77
N ARG A 26 5.75 4.53 -11.71
CA ARG A 26 4.50 4.46 -12.45
C ARG A 26 4.28 5.74 -13.22
N GLU A 27 3.70 5.59 -14.40
CA GLU A 27 3.18 6.71 -15.17
C GLU A 27 1.66 6.75 -14.99
N GLU A 28 1.13 7.89 -14.56
CA GLU A 28 -0.30 8.13 -14.45
C GLU A 28 -0.63 9.50 -15.04
N GLY A 29 -1.52 9.54 -16.03
CA GLY A 29 -1.89 10.80 -16.69
C GLY A 29 -0.75 11.52 -17.42
N GLY A 30 0.29 10.79 -17.86
CA GLY A 30 1.48 11.36 -18.51
C GLY A 30 2.52 11.92 -17.53
N VAL A 31 2.34 11.70 -16.22
CA VAL A 31 3.31 12.08 -15.19
C VAL A 31 3.93 10.82 -14.60
N SER A 32 5.26 10.74 -14.64
CA SER A 32 6.01 9.67 -13.97
C SER A 32 6.18 9.99 -12.48
N GLY A 33 5.98 9.00 -11.62
CA GLY A 33 6.09 9.17 -10.17
C GLY A 33 6.50 7.87 -9.47
N LEU A 34 7.00 8.00 -8.25
CA LEU A 34 7.33 6.87 -7.40
C LEU A 34 6.08 6.38 -6.67
N TRP A 35 5.67 5.16 -6.96
CA TRP A 35 4.59 4.49 -6.23
C TRP A 35 5.15 3.53 -5.18
N GLY A 36 4.43 3.41 -4.07
CA GLY A 36 4.78 2.49 -2.99
C GLY A 36 3.60 1.77 -2.36
N GLU A 37 3.86 0.54 -1.91
CA GLU A 37 2.96 -0.24 -1.08
C GLU A 37 3.68 -0.81 0.13
N ILE A 38 3.16 -0.49 1.31
CA ILE A 38 3.69 -0.92 2.59
C ILE A 38 2.72 -1.93 3.20
N LYS A 39 3.24 -3.07 3.62
CA LYS A 39 2.56 -4.02 4.51
C LYS A 39 3.04 -3.72 5.93
N PRO A 40 2.34 -2.85 6.69
CA PRO A 40 2.76 -2.50 8.03
C PRO A 40 2.72 -3.73 8.95
N PRO A 41 3.36 -3.67 10.14
CA PRO A 41 3.23 -4.70 11.15
C PRO A 41 1.75 -5.07 11.40
N ALA A 42 1.47 -6.35 11.59
CA ALA A 42 0.09 -6.85 11.71
C ALA A 42 -0.64 -6.32 12.95
N ALA A 43 0.10 -6.03 14.02
CA ALA A 43 -0.40 -5.49 15.28
C ALA A 43 0.70 -4.71 16.02
N GLY A 44 0.30 -3.97 17.06
CA GLY A 44 1.21 -3.34 18.01
C GLY A 44 1.36 -1.82 17.83
N VAL A 45 2.07 -1.21 18.78
CA VAL A 45 2.18 0.26 18.93
C VAL A 45 2.61 0.94 17.63
N LEU A 46 3.59 0.39 16.91
CA LEU A 46 4.07 0.97 15.67
C LEU A 46 3.00 1.00 14.57
N ARG A 47 2.16 -0.05 14.48
CA ARG A 47 1.06 -0.08 13.53
C ARG A 47 0.06 1.02 13.86
N ASP A 48 -0.36 1.11 15.12
CA ASP A 48 -1.42 2.04 15.51
C ASP A 48 -0.91 3.49 15.47
N LEU A 49 0.36 3.73 15.80
CA LEU A 49 1.05 5.01 15.63
C LEU A 49 1.02 5.49 14.18
N ALA A 50 1.19 4.59 13.20
CA ALA A 50 1.20 4.97 11.79
C ALA A 50 -0.22 5.02 11.19
N LEU A 51 -1.04 4.01 11.47
CA LEU A 51 -2.34 3.85 10.82
C LEU A 51 -3.43 4.76 11.38
N GLU A 52 -3.44 5.05 12.69
CA GLU A 52 -4.52 5.87 13.27
C GLU A 52 -4.48 7.33 12.77
N PRO A 53 -3.31 8.02 12.74
CA PRO A 53 -3.23 9.35 12.14
C PRO A 53 -3.57 9.36 10.65
N MET A 54 -3.16 8.33 9.91
CA MET A 54 -3.52 8.18 8.49
C MET A 54 -5.02 7.96 8.29
N ARG A 55 -5.65 7.13 9.14
CA ARG A 55 -7.09 6.86 9.10
C ARG A 55 -7.92 8.09 9.39
N ARG A 56 -7.49 8.91 10.35
CA ARG A 56 -8.13 10.18 10.71
C ARG A 56 -7.90 11.29 9.69
N GLY A 57 -6.93 11.11 8.78
CA GLY A 57 -6.51 12.13 7.83
C GLY A 57 -5.55 13.17 8.41
N ASP A 58 -4.96 12.92 9.58
CA ASP A 58 -3.92 13.79 10.15
C ASP A 58 -2.60 13.65 9.36
N VAL A 59 -2.39 12.51 8.70
CA VAL A 59 -1.24 12.22 7.84
C VAL A 59 -1.72 11.72 6.48
N THR A 60 -1.56 12.55 5.46
CA THR A 60 -2.02 12.28 4.08
C THR A 60 -0.91 12.34 3.05
N GLY A 61 0.30 12.77 3.43
CA GLY A 61 1.43 12.96 2.52
C GLY A 61 2.53 11.91 2.70
N ALA A 62 3.45 11.89 1.73
CA ALA A 62 4.65 11.07 1.74
C ALA A 62 5.91 11.91 1.52
N SER A 63 7.05 11.33 1.83
CA SER A 63 8.35 11.87 1.47
C SER A 63 9.32 10.74 1.23
N PHE A 64 10.47 11.07 0.65
CA PHE A 64 11.54 10.13 0.38
C PHE A 64 12.88 10.84 0.40
N ALA A 65 13.88 10.21 1.00
CA ALA A 65 15.25 10.67 0.98
C ALA A 65 16.03 9.98 -0.14
N PHE A 66 16.85 10.74 -0.85
CA PHE A 66 17.72 10.24 -1.89
C PHE A 66 19.03 11.01 -1.97
N THR A 67 20.03 10.43 -2.62
CA THR A 67 21.27 11.11 -3.01
C THR A 67 21.16 11.65 -4.43
N VAL A 68 21.82 12.77 -4.71
CA VAL A 68 21.88 13.35 -6.05
C VAL A 68 23.12 12.80 -6.75
N ALA A 69 22.94 12.16 -7.90
CA ALA A 69 24.06 11.71 -8.73
C ALA A 69 24.53 12.81 -9.68
N GLU A 70 23.61 13.66 -10.12
CA GLU A 70 23.90 14.72 -11.09
C GLU A 70 22.93 15.88 -10.89
N ASP A 71 23.47 17.08 -10.80
CA ASP A 71 22.73 18.33 -10.78
C ASP A 71 23.41 19.39 -11.66
N SER A 72 22.63 20.41 -12.01
CA SER A 72 23.14 21.61 -12.63
C SER A 72 22.70 22.84 -11.84
N TRP A 73 23.49 23.89 -11.97
CA TRP A 73 23.24 25.17 -11.33
C TRP A 73 23.27 26.25 -12.40
N GLU A 74 22.27 27.12 -12.38
CA GLU A 74 22.18 28.26 -13.28
C GLU A 74 21.83 29.52 -12.48
N GLU A 75 22.40 30.65 -12.88
CA GLU A 75 22.05 31.94 -12.28
C GLU A 75 20.71 32.38 -12.86
N GLY A 76 19.68 32.43 -12.02
CA GLY A 76 18.36 32.93 -12.36
C GLY A 76 18.25 34.44 -12.23
N GLU A 77 17.05 34.96 -12.48
CA GLU A 77 16.80 36.40 -12.36
C GLU A 77 17.03 36.90 -10.92
N GLY A 78 17.63 38.09 -10.81
CA GLY A 78 17.88 38.74 -9.52
C GLY A 78 19.02 38.11 -8.69
N GLY A 79 19.89 37.30 -9.30
CA GLY A 79 21.03 36.66 -8.63
C GLY A 79 20.63 35.45 -7.78
N VAL A 80 19.41 34.93 -7.97
CA VAL A 80 18.95 33.71 -7.32
C VAL A 80 19.43 32.50 -8.12
N TRP A 81 20.26 31.65 -7.52
CA TRP A 81 20.71 30.43 -8.15
C TRP A 81 19.61 29.37 -8.17
N GLN A 82 19.33 28.86 -9.36
CA GLN A 82 18.42 27.74 -9.57
C GLN A 82 19.23 26.44 -9.66
N ARG A 83 18.80 25.44 -8.89
CA ARG A 83 19.37 24.08 -8.93
C ARG A 83 18.39 23.15 -9.62
N THR A 84 18.86 22.48 -10.67
CA THR A 84 18.10 21.43 -11.35
C THR A 84 18.70 20.08 -11.01
N LEU A 85 17.89 19.19 -10.45
CA LEU A 85 18.30 17.80 -10.21
C LEU A 85 18.13 17.01 -11.51
N VAL A 86 19.24 16.66 -12.15
CA VAL A 86 19.23 15.96 -13.44
C VAL A 86 19.05 14.46 -13.23
N ARG A 87 19.69 13.90 -12.20
CA ARG A 87 19.63 12.47 -11.92
C ARG A 87 19.71 12.17 -10.43
N VAL A 88 18.75 11.36 -9.98
CA VAL A 88 18.78 10.72 -8.65
C VAL A 88 19.82 9.60 -8.66
N GLY A 89 20.64 9.55 -7.61
CA GLY A 89 21.63 8.50 -7.38
C GLY A 89 21.02 7.28 -6.72
N GLU A 90 20.86 7.34 -5.40
CA GLU A 90 20.28 6.26 -4.60
C GLU A 90 19.07 6.77 -3.82
N LEU A 91 17.95 6.08 -3.94
CA LEU A 91 16.81 6.24 -3.05
C LEU A 91 17.11 5.51 -1.73
N LEU A 92 17.03 6.22 -0.61
CA LEU A 92 17.46 5.73 0.70
C LEU A 92 16.28 5.16 1.50
N GLU A 93 15.18 5.90 1.53
CA GLU A 93 13.95 5.55 2.22
C GLU A 93 12.72 6.25 1.64
N VAL A 94 11.56 5.78 2.03
CA VAL A 94 10.26 6.42 1.79
C VAL A 94 9.50 6.46 3.13
N SER A 95 8.70 7.49 3.36
CA SER A 95 7.98 7.64 4.62
C SER A 95 6.62 8.30 4.43
N PRO A 96 5.55 7.81 5.06
CA PRO A 96 4.45 8.68 5.46
C PRO A 96 4.97 9.73 6.45
N VAL A 97 4.61 10.99 6.23
CA VAL A 97 5.13 12.12 7.00
C VAL A 97 4.02 13.10 7.33
N THR A 98 4.14 13.74 8.49
CA THR A 98 3.23 14.82 8.88
C THR A 98 3.43 16.07 8.02
N PHE A 99 4.66 16.30 7.55
CA PHE A 99 5.02 17.47 6.72
C PHE A 99 5.74 17.00 5.45
N PRO A 100 5.02 16.77 4.34
CA PRO A 100 5.63 16.34 3.09
C PRO A 100 6.46 17.48 2.46
N PHE A 101 7.65 17.14 1.98
CA PHE A 101 8.45 18.05 1.16
C PHE A 101 7.90 18.19 -0.27
N TYR A 102 7.13 17.18 -0.70
CA TYR A 102 6.49 17.09 -2.01
C TYR A 102 4.96 17.16 -1.85
N PRO A 103 4.33 18.33 -2.07
CA PRO A 103 2.92 18.54 -1.77
C PRO A 103 1.98 17.69 -2.64
N GLU A 104 2.43 17.21 -3.80
CA GLU A 104 1.69 16.33 -4.70
C GLU A 104 1.67 14.87 -4.22
N THR A 105 2.43 14.52 -3.17
CA THR A 105 2.43 13.16 -2.64
C THR A 105 1.12 12.86 -1.91
N ALA A 106 0.67 11.62 -2.06
CA ALA A 106 -0.48 11.11 -1.35
C ALA A 106 -0.14 9.78 -0.66
N VAL A 107 -0.62 9.63 0.56
CA VAL A 107 -0.63 8.40 1.34
C VAL A 107 -2.08 8.07 1.63
N GLY A 108 -2.47 6.85 1.30
CA GLY A 108 -3.81 6.34 1.55
C GLY A 108 -3.75 4.95 2.15
N MET A 109 -4.63 4.69 3.12
CA MET A 109 -4.92 3.34 3.56
C MET A 109 -5.87 2.69 2.55
N ARG A 110 -5.36 1.77 1.74
CA ARG A 110 -6.23 0.96 0.87
C ARG A 110 -6.91 -0.12 1.71
N SER A 111 -8.06 0.21 2.30
CA SER A 111 -9.01 -0.79 2.79
C SER A 111 -9.91 -1.34 1.67
N LEU A 112 -9.84 -0.75 0.47
CA LEU A 112 -10.79 -0.98 -0.63
C LEU A 112 -10.91 -2.45 -1.05
N ALA A 113 -9.82 -3.23 -1.09
CA ALA A 113 -9.89 -4.67 -1.33
C ALA A 113 -10.51 -5.45 -0.16
N ALA A 114 -10.28 -5.02 1.08
CA ALA A 114 -10.85 -5.64 2.27
C ALA A 114 -12.35 -5.31 2.44
N TRP A 115 -12.79 -4.13 2.02
CA TRP A 115 -14.20 -3.74 2.00
C TRP A 115 -14.98 -4.44 0.88
N GLN A 116 -14.37 -4.59 -0.31
CA GLN A 116 -14.94 -5.34 -1.43
C GLN A 116 -15.01 -6.86 -1.20
N ALA A 117 -14.04 -7.45 -0.48
CA ALA A 117 -14.09 -8.86 -0.07
C ALA A 117 -15.07 -9.12 1.11
N ALA A 118 -15.29 -8.12 1.97
CA ALA A 118 -16.23 -8.20 3.07
C ALA A 118 -17.70 -7.99 2.65
N HIS A 119 -17.95 -7.42 1.46
CA HIS A 119 -19.29 -7.18 0.91
C HIS A 119 -19.35 -7.54 -0.59
N PRO A 120 -19.20 -8.82 -0.97
CA PRO A 120 -19.42 -9.24 -2.34
C PRO A 120 -20.86 -8.93 -2.75
N THR A 121 -21.08 -8.30 -3.91
CA THR A 121 -22.41 -8.07 -4.47
C THR A 121 -23.10 -9.41 -4.69
N GLU A 122 -24.11 -9.74 -3.87
CA GLU A 122 -24.94 -10.93 -4.06
C GLU A 122 -25.67 -10.83 -5.40
N ASN A 123 -25.30 -11.70 -6.33
CA ASN A 123 -26.09 -11.98 -7.52
C ASN A 123 -27.31 -12.78 -7.05
N GLN A 124 -28.42 -12.09 -6.75
CA GLN A 124 -29.68 -12.76 -6.43
C GLN A 124 -30.28 -13.39 -7.71
N GLY A 125 -30.18 -14.73 -7.81
CA GLY A 125 -30.84 -15.61 -8.79
C GLY A 125 -29.83 -16.42 -9.62
N THR A 126 -29.71 -17.75 -9.51
CA THR A 126 -30.78 -18.77 -9.50
C THR A 126 -30.55 -19.92 -8.50
N ASP A 127 -31.62 -20.26 -7.77
CA ASP A 127 -31.77 -21.45 -6.91
C ASP A 127 -31.74 -22.77 -7.70
N ALA A 128 -31.19 -23.84 -7.08
CA ALA A 128 -31.91 -25.11 -6.95
C ALA A 128 -31.26 -26.03 -5.90
N PRO A 129 -31.99 -26.51 -4.86
CA PRO A 129 -31.53 -27.62 -4.03
C PRO A 129 -31.48 -28.91 -4.85
N ASP A 130 -30.31 -29.57 -4.94
CA ASP A 130 -30.11 -30.85 -5.64
C ASP A 130 -30.95 -31.98 -4.99
N PRO A 131 -32.07 -32.40 -5.60
CA PRO A 131 -32.96 -33.42 -5.03
C PRO A 131 -32.29 -34.81 -4.99
N GLY A 132 -31.28 -35.04 -5.83
CA GLY A 132 -30.58 -36.32 -5.94
C GLY A 132 -29.62 -36.56 -4.77
N ARG A 133 -29.13 -35.50 -4.12
CA ARG A 133 -28.19 -35.62 -2.99
C ARG A 133 -28.82 -36.32 -1.79
N LYS A 134 -30.07 -35.96 -1.47
CA LYS A 134 -30.79 -36.52 -0.32
C LYS A 134 -31.25 -37.96 -0.57
N LEU A 135 -31.62 -38.30 -1.81
CA LEU A 135 -32.02 -39.66 -2.20
C LEU A 135 -30.83 -40.65 -2.19
N ARG A 136 -29.64 -40.20 -2.59
CA ARG A 136 -28.40 -41.00 -2.54
C ARG A 136 -27.98 -41.30 -1.10
N GLN A 137 -28.17 -40.36 -0.17
CA GLN A 137 -27.89 -40.57 1.26
C GLN A 137 -28.82 -41.62 1.89
N LEU A 138 -30.14 -41.50 1.67
CA LEU A 138 -31.11 -42.44 2.22
C LEU A 138 -30.93 -43.89 1.72
N ARG A 139 -30.48 -44.06 0.46
CA ARG A 139 -30.26 -45.38 -0.13
C ARG A 139 -29.01 -46.08 0.40
N ALA A 140 -27.93 -45.31 0.63
CA ALA A 140 -26.69 -45.83 1.21
C ALA A 140 -26.88 -46.23 2.69
N GLU A 141 -27.69 -45.48 3.44
CA GLU A 141 -28.01 -45.80 4.84
C GLU A 141 -28.84 -47.10 4.96
N LEU A 142 -29.67 -47.42 3.96
CA LEU A 142 -30.49 -48.64 3.94
C LEU A 142 -29.68 -49.90 3.61
N GLU A 143 -28.66 -49.81 2.74
CA GLU A 143 -27.82 -50.97 2.37
C GLU A 143 -26.90 -51.39 3.52
N VAL A 144 -26.32 -50.43 4.26
CA VAL A 144 -25.44 -50.70 5.41
C VAL A 144 -26.19 -51.31 6.60
N ALA A 145 -27.49 -51.04 6.74
CA ALA A 145 -28.32 -51.62 7.79
C ALA A 145 -28.82 -53.05 7.49
N SER A 146 -28.47 -53.60 6.33
CA SER A 146 -28.98 -54.90 5.84
C SER A 146 -27.95 -56.04 5.79
N GLU A 147 -26.71 -55.80 6.26
CA GLU A 147 -25.69 -56.84 6.54
C GLU A 147 -25.57 -57.11 8.04
#